data_AF-A0A8B2ZK21-F1
#
_entry.id   AF-A0A8B2ZK21-F1
#
_cell.length_a   1.000
_cell.length_b   1.000
_cell.length_c   1.000
_cell.angle_alpha   90.00
_cell.angle_beta   90.00
_cell.angle_gamma   90.00
#
_symmetry.space_group_name_H-M   'P 1'
#
loop_
_entity.id
_entity.type
_entity.pdbx_description
1 polymer ?
#
loop_
_entity_poly.entity_id
_entity_poly.type
_entity_poly.pdbx_seq_one_letter_code
_entity_poly.pdbx_strand_id
1 'polypeptide(L)'
;MSQTLIKKALKISAIFLIIFFLLNYFSVKNPNLLPLIGKSVLAAVAFFIIYVVAFTVLDSPERKMKFGTTLPIAIIIGLIIGALISQIQLGVLIGIVIGIIAGFIWEYIEKRNGGQH
;
A
#
# COMPACT_ATOMS: atom_id res chain seq x y z
N MET A 1 4.65 -19.75 -2.38
CA MET A 1 4.76 -18.31 -2.70
C MET A 1 6.13 -18.04 -3.30
N SER A 2 6.25 -17.30 -4.42
CA SER A 2 7.55 -17.13 -5.07
C SER A 2 8.48 -16.22 -4.27
N GLN A 3 9.78 -16.54 -4.22
CA GLN A 3 10.76 -15.72 -3.51
C GLN A 3 10.81 -14.28 -4.05
N THR A 4 10.59 -14.11 -5.35
CA THR A 4 10.54 -12.81 -6.03
C THR A 4 9.44 -11.91 -5.48
N LEU A 5 8.27 -12.48 -5.18
CA LEU A 5 7.11 -11.74 -4.67
C LEU A 5 7.35 -11.29 -3.22
N ILE A 6 7.92 -12.15 -2.39
CA ILE A 6 8.31 -11.81 -1.01
C ILE A 6 9.35 -10.69 -1.00
N LYS A 7 10.38 -10.78 -1.86
CA LYS A 7 11.39 -9.72 -2.02
C LYS A 7 10.76 -8.39 -2.45
N LYS A 8 9.82 -8.42 -3.40
CA LYS A 8 9.08 -7.22 -3.85
C LYS A 8 8.23 -6.63 -2.72
N ALA A 9 7.48 -7.48 -2.01
CA ALA A 9 6.64 -7.07 -0.88
C ALA A 9 7.48 -6.42 0.23
N LEU A 10 8.62 -7.02 0.58
CA LEU A 10 9.58 -6.46 1.53
C LEU A 10 10.11 -5.10 1.07
N LYS A 11 10.53 -4.97 -0.19
CA LYS A 11 11.04 -3.70 -0.75
C LYS A 11 10.00 -2.58 -0.65
N ILE A 12 8.76 -2.85 -1.08
CA ILE A 12 7.69 -1.84 -1.05
C ILE A 12 7.29 -1.51 0.39
N SER A 13 7.23 -2.51 1.27
CA SER A 13 6.89 -2.28 2.69
C SER A 13 7.96 -1.49 3.43
N ALA A 14 9.24 -1.68 3.09
CA ALA A 14 10.34 -0.87 3.61
C ALA A 14 10.24 0.59 3.14
N ILE A 15 9.90 0.82 1.88
CA ILE A 15 9.64 2.18 1.35
C ILE A 15 8.47 2.82 2.11
N PHE A 16 7.36 2.08 2.27
CA PHE A 16 6.20 2.55 3.04
C PHE A 16 6.58 2.89 4.48
N LEU A 17 7.37 2.04 5.16
CA LEU A 17 7.85 2.30 6.52
C LEU A 17 8.59 3.64 6.62
N ILE A 18 9.54 3.86 5.71
CA ILE A 18 10.36 5.07 5.69
C ILE A 18 9.48 6.30 5.47
N ILE A 19 8.60 6.27 4.45
CA ILE A 19 7.71 7.39 4.13
C ILE A 19 6.74 7.67 5.30
N PHE A 20 6.09 6.63 5.83
CA PHE A 20 5.15 6.77 6.94
C PHE A 20 5.84 7.35 8.17
N PHE A 21 7.04 6.86 8.51
CA PHE A 21 7.82 7.38 9.64
C PHE A 21 8.17 8.86 9.42
N LEU A 22 8.75 9.22 8.27
CA LEU A 22 9.18 10.59 7.99
C LEU A 22 7.99 11.55 8.02
N LEU A 23 6.87 11.21 7.37
CA LEU A 23 5.69 12.07 7.37
C LEU A 23 5.15 12.28 8.79
N ASN A 24 5.02 11.22 9.59
CA ASN A 24 4.55 11.38 10.97
C ASN A 24 5.56 12.09 11.89
N TYR A 25 6.87 11.91 11.65
CA TYR A 25 7.93 12.61 12.40
C TYR A 25 7.86 14.12 12.19
N PHE A 26 7.69 14.56 10.94
CA PHE A 26 7.64 15.98 10.60
C PHE A 26 6.27 16.63 10.87
N SER A 27 5.20 15.86 11.03
CA SER A 27 3.87 16.40 11.34
C SER A 27 3.66 16.81 12.81
N VAL A 28 4.53 16.42 13.74
CA VAL A 28 4.34 16.67 15.18
C VAL A 28 5.48 17.51 15.74
N LYS A 29 5.15 18.55 16.52
CA LYS A 29 6.14 19.33 17.27
C LYS A 29 6.61 18.52 18.48
N ASN A 30 7.91 18.16 18.53
CA ASN A 30 8.54 17.30 19.54
C ASN A 30 8.01 15.85 19.55
N PRO A 31 8.27 15.06 18.48
CA PRO A 31 7.80 13.69 18.39
C PRO A 31 8.51 12.77 19.41
N ASN A 32 7.74 11.96 20.13
CA ASN A 32 8.32 10.84 20.89
C ASN A 32 8.72 9.73 19.92
N LEU A 33 10.03 9.48 19.81
CA LEU A 33 10.61 8.59 18.82
C LEU A 33 10.19 7.13 18.99
N LEU A 34 10.16 6.63 20.23
CA LEU A 34 9.95 5.20 20.47
C LEU A 34 8.53 4.73 20.07
N PRO A 35 7.43 5.42 20.48
CA PRO A 35 6.09 5.11 19.99
C PRO A 35 5.94 5.30 18.49
N LEU A 36 6.63 6.29 17.91
CA LEU A 36 6.57 6.56 16.48
C LEU A 36 7.20 5.43 15.67
N ILE A 37 8.40 4.96 16.05
CA ILE A 37 9.04 3.80 15.42
C ILE A 37 8.14 2.58 15.52
N GLY A 38 7.59 2.30 16.71
CA GLY A 38 6.68 1.17 16.92
C GLY A 38 5.45 1.21 16.00
N LYS A 39 4.79 2.37 15.90
CA LYS A 39 3.64 2.57 14.99
C LYS A 39 4.03 2.40 13.53
N SER A 40 5.17 2.93 13.10
CA SER A 40 5.65 2.80 11.72
C SER A 40 5.98 1.37 11.35
N VAL A 41 6.62 0.61 12.25
CA VAL A 41 6.89 -0.82 12.06
C VAL A 41 5.59 -1.61 11.97
N LEU A 42 4.64 -1.38 12.89
CA LEU A 42 3.34 -2.05 12.86
C LEU A 42 2.56 -1.75 11.58
N ALA A 43 2.54 -0.49 11.13
CA ALA A 43 1.89 -0.11 9.88
C ALA A 43 2.55 -0.80 8.67
N ALA A 44 3.87 -0.88 8.63
CA ALA A 44 4.60 -1.56 7.56
C ALA A 44 4.36 -3.07 7.55
N VAL A 45 4.30 -3.71 8.72
CA VAL A 45 3.95 -5.13 8.85
C VAL A 45 2.51 -5.38 8.38
N ALA A 46 1.56 -4.53 8.78
CA ALA A 46 0.17 -4.63 8.32
C ALA A 46 0.08 -4.48 6.79
N PHE A 47 0.78 -3.49 6.21
CA PHE A 47 0.84 -3.31 4.77
C PHE A 47 1.48 -4.51 4.06
N PHE A 48 2.58 -5.06 4.59
CA PHE A 48 3.21 -6.26 4.08
C PHE A 48 2.24 -7.44 4.04
N ILE A 49 1.49 -7.67 5.12
CA ILE A 49 0.48 -8.73 5.21
C ILE A 49 -0.61 -8.50 4.16
N ILE A 50 -1.16 -7.29 4.05
CA ILE A 50 -2.19 -6.96 3.06
C ILE A 50 -1.68 -7.22 1.64
N TYR A 51 -0.45 -6.80 1.32
CA TYR A 51 0.16 -7.01 0.02
C TYR A 51 0.35 -8.50 -0.28
N VAL A 52 0.88 -9.27 0.68
CA VAL A 52 1.07 -10.73 0.55
C VAL A 52 -0.27 -11.46 0.39
N VAL A 53 -1.27 -11.10 1.20
CA VAL A 53 -2.61 -11.72 1.15
C VAL A 53 -3.29 -11.41 -0.18
N ALA A 54 -3.27 -10.14 -0.62
CA ALA A 54 -3.78 -9.75 -1.93
C ALA A 54 -3.15 -10.60 -3.04
N PHE A 55 -1.82 -10.77 -3.05
CA PHE A 55 -1.15 -11.62 -4.03
C PHE A 55 -1.42 -13.12 -3.90
N THR A 56 -1.84 -13.58 -2.73
CA THR A 56 -2.13 -15.01 -2.48
C THR A 56 -3.55 -15.36 -2.92
N VAL A 57 -4.51 -14.47 -2.69
CA VAL A 57 -5.94 -14.65 -3.02
C VAL A 57 -6.22 -14.46 -4.52
N LEU A 58 -5.36 -13.74 -5.24
CA LEU A 58 -5.54 -13.53 -6.67
C LEU A 58 -5.06 -14.76 -7.46
N ASP A 59 -5.94 -15.35 -8.26
CA ASP A 59 -5.65 -16.60 -8.97
C ASP A 59 -4.74 -16.41 -10.20
N SER A 60 -4.81 -15.26 -10.88
CA SER A 60 -4.07 -15.02 -12.13
C SER A 60 -2.86 -14.10 -11.96
N PRO A 61 -1.75 -14.33 -12.71
CA PRO A 61 -0.60 -13.42 -12.76
C PRO A 61 -0.97 -11.98 -13.14
N GLU A 62 -1.95 -11.80 -14.02
CA GLU A 62 -2.44 -10.47 -14.43
C GLU A 62 -3.11 -9.72 -13.29
N ARG A 63 -4.00 -10.37 -12.53
CA ARG A 63 -4.63 -9.73 -11.38
C ARG A 63 -3.58 -9.37 -10.34
N LYS A 64 -2.61 -10.26 -10.09
CA LYS A 64 -1.46 -9.98 -9.21
C LYS A 64 -0.68 -8.74 -9.65
N MET A 65 -0.47 -8.56 -10.96
CA MET A 65 0.18 -7.37 -11.50
C MET A 65 -0.65 -6.10 -11.23
N LYS A 66 -1.96 -6.12 -11.53
CA LYS A 66 -2.85 -4.97 -11.34
C LYS A 66 -2.90 -4.53 -9.89
N PHE A 67 -3.34 -5.41 -8.99
CA PHE A 67 -3.45 -5.10 -7.56
C PHE A 67 -2.08 -4.83 -6.93
N GLY A 68 -1.04 -5.52 -7.39
CA GLY A 68 0.32 -5.28 -6.93
C GLY A 68 0.94 -3.96 -7.37
N THR A 69 0.27 -3.25 -8.27
CA THR A 69 0.63 -1.90 -8.75
C THR A 69 -0.31 -0.86 -8.15
N THR A 70 -1.63 -1.08 -8.21
CA THR A 70 -2.62 -0.11 -7.72
C THR A 70 -2.57 0.07 -6.21
N LEU A 71 -2.38 -1.00 -5.42
CA LEU A 71 -2.34 -0.91 -3.95
C LEU A 71 -1.18 -0.03 -3.45
N PRO A 72 0.10 -0.29 -3.79
CA PRO A 72 1.19 0.57 -3.36
C PRO A 72 1.01 2.03 -3.77
N ILE A 73 0.59 2.28 -5.01
CA ILE A 73 0.42 3.64 -5.54
C ILE A 73 -0.66 4.38 -4.76
N ALA A 74 -1.85 3.78 -4.60
CA ALA A 74 -2.97 4.41 -3.89
C ALA A 74 -2.64 4.68 -2.42
N ILE A 75 -1.89 3.79 -1.77
CA ILE A 75 -1.48 3.97 -0.38
C ILE A 75 -0.45 5.08 -0.22
N ILE A 76 0.52 5.20 -1.14
CA ILE A 76 1.48 6.31 -1.13
C ILE A 76 0.77 7.64 -1.35
N ILE A 77 -0.16 7.70 -2.32
CA ILE A 77 -0.97 8.90 -2.58
C ILE A 77 -1.83 9.24 -1.35
N GLY A 78 -2.50 8.24 -0.75
CA GLY A 78 -3.28 8.42 0.46
C GLY A 78 -2.45 8.90 1.64
N LEU A 79 -1.21 8.42 1.79
CA LEU A 79 -0.23 8.89 2.77
C LEU A 79 0.06 10.38 2.61
N ILE A 80 0.35 10.80 1.37
CA ILE A 80 0.68 12.19 1.05
C ILE A 80 -0.53 13.09 1.34
N ILE A 81 -1.71 12.73 0.83
CA ILE A 81 -2.94 13.50 1.05
C ILE A 81 -3.27 13.55 2.54
N GLY A 82 -3.18 12.43 3.24
CA GLY A 82 -3.38 12.36 4.69
C GLY A 82 -2.43 13.25 5.46
N ALA A 83 -1.15 13.33 5.06
CA ALA A 83 -0.19 14.26 5.66
C ALA A 83 -0.58 15.73 5.45
N LEU A 84 -1.07 16.09 4.26
CA LEU A 84 -1.50 17.47 3.96
C LEU A 84 -2.65 17.95 4.86
N ILE A 85 -3.54 17.04 5.26
CA ILE A 85 -4.66 17.34 6.17
C ILE A 85 -4.40 16.93 7.63
N SER A 86 -3.16 16.58 7.99
CA SER A 86 -2.77 16.10 9.32
C SER A 86 -3.53 14.84 9.80
N GLN A 87 -4.02 14.02 8.88
CA GLN A 87 -4.75 12.76 9.10
C GLN A 87 -4.06 11.60 8.37
N ILE A 88 -2.77 11.39 8.61
CA ILE A 88 -1.94 10.38 7.90
C ILE A 88 -2.55 8.97 8.00
N GLN A 89 -3.03 8.58 9.18
CA GLN A 89 -3.63 7.26 9.43
C GLN A 89 -4.90 7.05 8.59
N LEU A 90 -5.74 8.08 8.51
CA LEU A 90 -6.96 8.06 7.69
C LEU A 90 -6.61 8.01 6.20
N GLY A 91 -5.58 8.75 5.79
CA GLY A 91 -5.06 8.73 4.43
C GLY A 91 -4.59 7.34 3.98
N VAL A 92 -3.89 6.60 4.85
CA VAL A 92 -3.53 5.19 4.59
C VAL A 92 -4.77 4.32 4.43
N LEU A 93 -5.75 4.46 5.31
CA LEU A 93 -6.96 3.64 5.31
C LEU A 93 -7.78 3.86 4.03
N ILE A 94 -7.97 5.12 3.64
CA ILE A 94 -8.61 5.51 2.37
C ILE A 94 -7.79 5.01 1.18
N GLY A 95 -6.47 5.13 1.23
CA GLY A 95 -5.56 4.66 0.16
C GLY A 95 -5.67 3.14 -0.07
N ILE A 96 -5.82 2.34 0.98
CA ILE A 96 -6.08 0.89 0.85
C ILE A 96 -7.40 0.65 0.09
N VAL A 97 -8.49 1.30 0.52
CA VAL A 97 -9.81 1.14 -0.09
C VAL A 97 -9.78 1.54 -1.57
N ILE A 98 -9.20 2.71 -1.88
CA ILE A 98 -9.07 3.20 -3.26
C ILE A 98 -8.19 2.25 -4.10
N GLY A 99 -7.09 1.74 -3.55
CA GLY A 99 -6.19 0.83 -4.27
C GLY A 99 -6.85 -0.49 -4.67
N ILE A 100 -7.71 -1.02 -3.80
CA ILE A 100 -8.54 -2.20 -4.08
C ILE A 100 -9.53 -1.87 -5.20
N ILE A 101 -10.29 -0.78 -5.07
CA ILE A 101 -11.28 -0.35 -6.07
C ILE A 101 -10.62 -0.13 -7.43
N ALA A 102 -9.48 0.56 -7.47
CA ALA A 102 -8.72 0.81 -8.70
C ALA A 102 -8.26 -0.50 -9.37
N GLY A 103 -7.87 -1.51 -8.59
CA GLY A 103 -7.53 -2.84 -9.10
C GLY A 103 -8.72 -3.52 -9.79
N PHE A 104 -9.91 -3.42 -9.19
CA PHE A 104 -11.16 -3.93 -9.79
C PHE A 104 -11.59 -3.15 -11.03
N ILE A 105 -11.46 -1.82 -11.02
CA ILE A 105 -11.77 -0.97 -12.18
C ILE A 105 -10.86 -1.34 -13.35
N TRP A 106 -9.56 -1.50 -13.12
CA TRP A 106 -8.63 -1.96 -14.15
C TRP A 106 -9.06 -3.32 -14.70
N GLU A 107 -9.35 -4.29 -13.83
CA GLU A 107 -9.81 -5.61 -14.24
C GLU A 107 -11.09 -5.54 -15.10
N TYR A 108 -12.04 -4.69 -14.71
CA TYR A 108 -13.30 -4.50 -15.44
C TYR A 108 -13.11 -3.89 -16.83
N ILE A 109 -12.27 -2.85 -16.94
CA ILE A 109 -11.99 -2.17 -18.21
C ILE A 109 -11.30 -3.12 -19.19
N GLU A 110 -10.33 -3.90 -18.74
CA GLU A 110 -9.62 -4.84 -19.62
C GLU A 110 -10.53 -5.97 -20.13
N LYS A 111 -11.40 -6.51 -19.26
CA LYS A 111 -12.42 -7.49 -19.65
C LYS A 111 -13.40 -6.93 -20.70
N ARG A 112 -13.74 -5.64 -20.61
CA ARG A 112 -14.60 -4.93 -21.58
C ARG A 112 -13.90 -4.66 -22.91
N ASN A 113 -12.60 -4.36 -22.89
CA ASN A 113 -11.82 -4.00 -24.08
C ASN A 113 -11.32 -5.22 -24.87
N GLY A 114 -11.84 -6.42 -24.58
CA GLY A 114 -11.76 -7.55 -25.49
C GLY A 114 -10.90 -8.72 -25.05
N GLY A 115 -10.33 -8.77 -23.83
CA GLY A 115 -9.77 -9.99 -23.23
C GLY A 115 -8.89 -10.88 -24.11
N GLN A 116 -8.24 -10.33 -25.14
CA GLN A 116 -7.39 -11.06 -26.07
C GLN A 116 -5.95 -10.80 -25.67
N HIS A 117 -5.42 -11.61 -24.75
CA HIS A 117 -4.04 -12.12 -24.79
C HIS A 117 -3.93 -13.37 -23.91
#